data_AF-A0A8A2VCZ3-F1
#
_entry.id   AF-A0A8A2VCZ3-F1
#
_cell.length_a   1.000
_cell.length_b   1.000
_cell.length_c   1.000
_cell.angle_alpha   90.00
_cell.angle_beta   90.00
_cell.angle_gamma   90.00
#
_symmetry.space_group_name_H-M   'P 1'
#
loop_
_entity.id
_entity.type
_entity.pdbx_description
1 polymer ?
#
loop_
_entity_poly.entity_id
_entity_poly.type
_entity_poly.pdbx_seq_one_letter_code
_entity_poly.pdbx_strand_id
1 'polypeptide(L)'
;MTTGPRLRLGKTLVPGLLAVALFGLMALIALNTSFGEMTGFPDGIAITSEIGYALFDLPELASTDGGMSATEPFLAAFLLIAIALDAALDASLVLAKREEEGEPVGPLSSSRSKNPDTGARPAVDSSGFGRSESTATDGGTAGTETTAAGDSDADSSGGEDR
;
A
#
# COMPACT_ATOMS: atom_id res chain seq x y z
N MET A 1 -34.97 -15.33 37.55
CA MET A 1 -34.62 -13.92 37.31
C MET A 1 -33.67 -13.88 36.14
N THR A 2 -34.14 -13.49 34.95
CA THR A 2 -33.30 -13.39 33.76
C THR A 2 -32.93 -11.93 33.57
N THR A 3 -31.68 -11.60 33.89
CA THR A 3 -31.14 -10.25 33.72
C THR A 3 -31.13 -9.95 32.21
N GLY A 4 -31.94 -8.98 31.77
CA GLY A 4 -32.00 -8.58 30.36
C GLY A 4 -30.72 -7.87 29.90
N PRO A 5 -30.43 -7.88 28.59
CA PRO A 5 -29.24 -7.25 28.02
C PRO A 5 -29.22 -5.74 28.33
N ARG A 6 -28.15 -5.27 28.96
CA ARG A 6 -27.93 -3.86 29.28
C ARG A 6 -27.18 -3.19 28.13
N LEU A 7 -27.86 -2.27 27.44
CA LEU A 7 -27.25 -1.44 26.40
C LEU A 7 -26.24 -0.47 27.05
N ARG A 8 -25.00 -0.42 26.55
CA ARG A 8 -23.96 0.50 27.02
C ARG A 8 -24.17 1.88 26.38
N LEU A 9 -25.06 2.70 26.96
CA LEU A 9 -25.37 4.07 26.49
C LEU A 9 -24.31 5.13 26.89
N GLY A 10 -23.05 4.73 27.09
CA GLY A 10 -21.98 5.63 27.49
C GLY A 10 -21.20 6.24 26.31
N LYS A 11 -19.93 6.58 26.55
CA LYS A 11 -18.99 7.10 25.55
C LYS A 11 -18.76 6.16 24.34
N THR A 12 -19.20 4.91 24.46
CA THR A 12 -19.25 3.91 23.38
C THR A 12 -20.29 4.21 22.30
N LEU A 13 -21.20 5.16 22.53
CA LEU A 13 -22.22 5.58 21.55
C LEU A 13 -21.70 6.66 20.59
N VAL A 14 -20.61 7.34 20.95
CA VAL A 14 -20.01 8.44 20.15
C VAL A 14 -19.65 7.99 18.73
N PRO A 15 -18.98 6.84 18.50
CA PRO A 15 -18.68 6.37 17.14
C PRO A 15 -19.94 6.07 16.32
N GLY A 16 -20.98 5.51 16.97
CA GLY A 16 -22.25 5.22 16.32
C GLY A 16 -23.01 6.48 15.92
N LEU A 17 -23.02 7.50 16.79
CA LEU A 17 -23.60 8.80 16.48
C LEU A 17 -22.88 9.48 15.30
N LEU A 18 -21.55 9.38 15.25
CA LEU A 18 -20.73 9.92 14.18
C LEU A 18 -21.06 9.24 12.83
N ALA A 19 -21.24 7.92 12.82
CA ALA A 19 -21.67 7.18 11.64
C ALA A 19 -23.05 7.63 11.12
N VAL A 20 -24.02 7.83 12.02
CA VAL A 20 -25.36 8.32 11.64
C VAL A 20 -25.30 9.76 11.13
N ALA A 21 -24.48 10.61 11.73
CA ALA A 21 -24.27 11.98 11.26
C ALA A 21 -23.67 12.01 9.85
N LEU A 22 -22.63 11.20 9.60
CA LEU A 22 -22.01 11.07 8.29
C LEU A 22 -23.01 10.54 7.24
N PHE A 23 -23.81 9.55 7.61
CA PHE A 23 -24.88 9.04 6.75
C PHE A 23 -25.90 10.13 6.40
N GLY A 24 -26.35 10.90 7.39
CA GLY A 24 -27.26 12.03 7.17
C GLY A 24 -26.66 13.09 6.24
N LEU A 25 -25.36 13.39 6.39
CA LEU A 25 -24.65 14.30 5.50
C LEU A 25 -24.58 13.77 4.06
N MET A 26 -24.24 12.50 3.87
CA MET A 26 -24.22 11.88 2.54
C MET A 26 -25.61 11.87 1.90
N ALA A 27 -26.65 11.57 2.68
CA ALA A 27 -28.03 11.66 2.21
C ALA A 27 -28.39 13.09 1.80
N LEU A 28 -28.03 14.10 2.60
CA LEU A 28 -28.27 15.50 2.27
C LEU A 28 -27.62 15.89 0.92
N ILE A 29 -26.37 15.50 0.71
CA ILE A 29 -25.65 15.74 -0.54
C ILE A 29 -26.36 15.04 -1.71
N ALA A 30 -26.67 13.75 -1.57
CA ALA A 30 -27.32 12.97 -2.63
C ALA A 30 -28.69 13.54 -3.02
N LEU A 31 -29.48 14.03 -2.05
CA LEU A 31 -30.79 14.59 -2.31
C LEU A 31 -30.74 16.03 -2.87
N ASN A 32 -29.68 16.80 -2.59
CA ASN A 32 -29.56 18.19 -3.06
C ASN A 32 -28.71 18.35 -4.32
N THR A 33 -28.03 17.28 -4.77
CA THR A 33 -27.22 17.34 -5.98
C THR A 33 -28.12 17.24 -7.22
N SER A 34 -28.14 18.29 -8.04
CA SER A 34 -28.79 18.26 -9.35
C SER A 34 -27.82 17.74 -10.42
N PHE A 35 -28.25 16.74 -11.18
CA PHE A 35 -27.55 16.33 -12.40
C PHE A 35 -28.10 17.12 -13.59
N GLY A 36 -27.22 17.61 -14.46
CA GLY A 36 -27.63 18.25 -15.72
C GLY A 36 -28.18 17.24 -16.74
N GLU A 37 -28.49 17.71 -17.95
CA GLU A 37 -28.83 16.80 -19.06
C GLU A 37 -27.69 15.81 -19.33
N MET A 38 -28.03 14.53 -19.48
CA MET A 38 -27.08 13.49 -19.88
C MET A 38 -26.81 13.64 -21.38
N THR A 39 -25.87 14.51 -21.72
CA THR A 39 -25.26 14.50 -23.06
C THR A 39 -24.21 13.40 -23.08
N GLY A 40 -24.34 12.46 -24.01
CA GLY A 40 -23.33 11.41 -24.19
C GLY A 40 -21.99 11.98 -24.64
N PHE A 41 -20.96 11.12 -24.69
CA PHE A 41 -19.69 11.53 -25.26
C PHE A 41 -19.78 11.63 -26.78
N PRO A 42 -19.15 12.63 -27.42
CA PRO A 42 -19.08 12.70 -28.87
C PRO A 42 -18.40 11.48 -29.49
N ASP A 43 -18.86 11.05 -30.66
CA ASP A 43 -18.27 9.93 -31.39
C ASP A 43 -16.80 10.23 -31.75
N GLY A 44 -15.94 9.22 -31.59
CA GLY A 44 -14.51 9.31 -31.93
C GLY A 44 -13.60 9.85 -30.84
N ILE A 45 -14.13 10.21 -29.66
CA ILE A 45 -13.31 10.64 -28.52
C ILE A 45 -13.01 9.49 -27.57
N ALA A 46 -11.72 9.25 -27.31
CA ALA A 46 -11.29 8.31 -26.29
C ALA A 46 -11.21 9.02 -24.92
N ILE A 47 -12.17 8.75 -24.04
CA ILE A 47 -12.26 9.36 -22.69
C ILE A 47 -10.97 9.11 -21.89
N THR A 48 -10.40 7.91 -22.00
CA THR A 48 -9.17 7.54 -21.30
C THR A 48 -7.98 8.40 -21.72
N SER A 49 -7.85 8.76 -23.00
CA SER A 49 -6.75 9.62 -23.46
C SER A 49 -6.96 11.06 -22.99
N GLU A 50 -8.19 11.57 -23.03
CA GLU A 50 -8.51 12.92 -22.52
C GLU A 50 -8.22 13.08 -21.03
N ILE A 51 -8.54 12.06 -20.21
CA ILE A 51 -8.17 12.04 -18.79
C ILE A 51 -6.64 12.01 -18.64
N GLY A 52 -5.94 11.22 -19.47
CA GLY A 52 -4.49 11.17 -19.48
C GLY A 52 -3.83 12.51 -19.84
N TYR A 53 -4.36 13.20 -20.85
CA TYR A 53 -3.90 14.54 -21.24
C TYR A 53 -4.14 15.57 -20.14
N ALA A 54 -5.30 15.52 -19.48
CA ALA A 54 -5.59 16.39 -18.33
C ALA A 54 -4.66 16.10 -17.13
N LEU A 55 -4.27 14.84 -16.91
CA LEU A 55 -3.37 14.46 -15.80
C LEU A 55 -1.95 15.01 -15.96
N PHE A 56 -1.48 15.10 -17.20
CA PHE A 56 -0.13 15.56 -17.52
C PHE A 56 -0.07 16.99 -18.04
N ASP A 57 -1.18 17.72 -18.00
CA ASP A 57 -1.29 19.10 -18.49
C ASP A 57 -0.85 19.22 -19.97
N LEU A 58 -1.40 18.34 -20.83
CA LEU A 58 -1.11 18.26 -22.26
C LEU A 58 -2.32 18.70 -23.12
N PRO A 59 -2.78 19.96 -23.04
CA PRO A 59 -3.98 20.42 -23.73
C PRO A 59 -3.85 20.38 -25.27
N GLU A 60 -2.63 20.44 -25.80
CA GLU A 60 -2.35 20.41 -27.25
C GLU A 60 -2.65 19.04 -27.88
N LEU A 61 -2.69 17.98 -27.08
CA LEU A 61 -2.97 16.62 -27.54
C LEU A 61 -4.46 16.25 -27.39
N ALA A 62 -5.24 17.10 -26.73
CA ALA A 62 -6.66 16.88 -26.52
C ALA A 62 -7.43 16.97 -27.84
N SER A 63 -8.48 16.17 -27.97
CA SER A 63 -9.29 16.07 -29.19
C SER A 63 -10.12 17.34 -29.46
N THR A 64 -10.20 18.25 -28.49
CA THR A 64 -10.95 19.50 -28.55
C THR A 64 -10.07 20.64 -28.06
N ASP A 65 -10.12 21.80 -28.71
CA ASP A 65 -9.46 23.02 -28.22
C ASP A 65 -9.96 23.34 -26.80
N GLY A 66 -9.07 23.25 -25.81
CA GLY A 66 -9.38 23.45 -24.39
C GLY A 66 -9.81 22.19 -23.63
N GLY A 67 -9.72 21.00 -24.24
CA GLY A 67 -10.06 19.72 -23.61
C GLY A 67 -11.57 19.55 -23.35
N MET A 68 -11.96 18.36 -22.92
CA MET A 68 -13.34 18.11 -22.50
C MET A 68 -13.61 18.90 -21.21
N SER A 69 -14.58 19.82 -21.19
CA SER A 69 -14.82 20.72 -20.03
C SER A 69 -15.05 20.03 -18.68
N ALA A 70 -15.32 18.71 -18.67
CA ALA A 70 -15.52 17.92 -17.46
C ALA A 70 -14.27 17.16 -16.98
N THR A 71 -13.16 17.11 -17.72
CA THR A 71 -11.97 16.32 -17.35
C THR A 71 -11.26 16.86 -16.12
N GLU A 72 -11.05 18.17 -16.03
CA GLU A 72 -10.45 18.81 -14.85
C GLU A 72 -11.25 18.59 -13.55
N PRO A 73 -12.57 18.92 -13.47
CA PRO A 73 -13.32 18.71 -12.24
C PRO A 73 -13.46 17.22 -11.90
N PHE A 74 -13.52 16.35 -12.90
CA PHE A 74 -13.47 14.91 -12.70
C PHE A 74 -12.13 14.48 -12.08
N LEU A 75 -11.01 14.98 -12.59
CA LEU A 75 -9.67 14.64 -12.12
C LEU A 75 -9.45 15.15 -10.69
N ALA A 76 -9.93 16.36 -10.38
CA ALA A 76 -9.93 16.89 -9.02
C ALA A 76 -10.73 16.01 -8.06
N ALA A 77 -11.95 15.60 -8.44
CA ALA A 77 -12.77 14.69 -7.64
C ALA A 77 -12.09 13.31 -7.47
N PHE A 78 -11.50 12.76 -8.53
CA PHE A 78 -10.78 11.50 -8.51
C PHE A 78 -9.59 11.53 -7.55
N LEU A 79 -8.76 12.58 -7.61
CA LEU A 79 -7.63 12.77 -6.70
C LEU A 79 -8.09 12.95 -5.25
N LEU A 80 -9.18 13.71 -5.03
CA LEU A 80 -9.76 13.87 -3.69
C LEU A 80 -10.19 12.51 -3.12
N ILE A 81 -10.88 11.69 -3.92
CA ILE A 81 -11.29 10.34 -3.53
C ILE A 81 -10.06 9.47 -3.22
N ALA A 82 -9.00 9.54 -4.04
CA ALA A 82 -7.77 8.78 -3.80
C ALA A 82 -7.14 9.13 -2.45
N ILE A 83 -7.02 10.43 -2.13
CA ILE A 83 -6.50 10.91 -0.84
C ILE A 83 -7.42 10.48 0.32
N ALA A 84 -8.73 10.60 0.14
CA ALA A 84 -9.69 10.21 1.16
C ALA A 84 -9.65 8.71 1.45
N LEU A 85 -9.51 7.87 0.41
CA LEU A 85 -9.39 6.42 0.55
C LEU A 85 -8.09 6.02 1.25
N ASP A 86 -6.98 6.69 0.95
CA ASP A 86 -5.69 6.47 1.62
C ASP A 86 -5.80 6.74 3.13
N ALA A 87 -6.31 7.93 3.50
CA ALA A 87 -6.53 8.28 4.90
C ALA A 87 -7.55 7.38 5.61
N ALA A 88 -8.58 6.91 4.89
CA ALA A 88 -9.57 5.98 5.42
C ALA A 88 -8.96 4.60 5.70
N LEU A 89 -8.04 4.14 4.84
CA LEU A 89 -7.32 2.89 5.05
C LEU A 89 -6.43 2.99 6.30
N ASP A 90 -5.65 4.06 6.42
CA ASP A 90 -4.82 4.31 7.60
C ASP A 90 -5.66 4.39 8.89
N ALA A 91 -6.75 5.15 8.86
CA ALA A 91 -7.67 5.23 9.99
C ALA A 91 -8.26 3.86 10.32
N SER A 92 -8.66 3.06 9.31
CA SER A 92 -9.20 1.71 9.55
C SER A 92 -8.18 0.80 10.23
N LEU A 93 -6.90 0.93 9.88
CA LEU A 93 -5.81 0.16 10.50
C LEU A 93 -5.58 0.59 11.95
N VAL A 94 -5.55 1.91 12.21
CA VAL A 94 -5.43 2.47 13.57
C VAL A 94 -6.61 2.06 14.44
N LEU A 95 -7.84 2.09 13.93
CA LEU A 95 -9.03 1.65 14.66
C LEU A 95 -9.11 0.13 14.83
N ALA A 96 -8.57 -0.65 13.89
CA ALA A 96 -8.55 -2.11 13.98
C ALA A 96 -7.54 -2.61 15.02
N LYS A 97 -6.44 -1.86 15.23
CA LYS A 97 -5.47 -2.18 16.28
C LYS A 97 -6.12 -2.00 17.64
N ARG A 98 -6.39 -3.11 18.32
CA ARG A 98 -6.88 -3.10 19.70
C ARG A 98 -5.69 -3.07 20.64
N GLU A 99 -5.67 -2.07 21.50
CA GLU A 99 -4.73 -1.98 22.62
C GLU A 99 -5.53 -2.17 23.92
N GLU A 100 -5.08 -3.09 24.76
CA GLU A 100 -5.64 -3.32 26.08
C GLU A 100 -4.50 -3.12 27.07
N GLU A 101 -4.67 -2.17 28.01
CA GLU A 101 -3.65 -1.79 29.01
C GLU A 101 -2.32 -1.29 28.42
N GLY A 102 -2.32 -0.78 27.18
CA GLY A 102 -1.13 -0.28 26.49
C GLY A 102 -0.34 -1.33 25.71
N GLU A 103 -0.81 -2.59 25.73
CA GLU A 103 -0.22 -3.68 24.95
C GLU A 103 -1.08 -3.99 23.71
N PRO A 104 -0.48 -4.15 22.51
CA PRO A 104 -1.20 -4.57 21.31
C PRO A 104 -1.76 -5.98 21.45
N VAL A 105 -3.09 -6.13 21.42
CA VAL A 105 -3.74 -7.44 21.57
C VAL A 105 -3.90 -8.09 20.19
N GLY A 106 -3.00 -9.02 19.87
CA GLY A 106 -3.10 -9.80 18.65
C GLY A 106 -4.24 -10.83 18.72
N PRO A 107 -5.09 -10.99 17.69
CA PRO A 107 -6.15 -12.01 17.69
C PRO A 107 -5.63 -13.46 17.79
N LEU A 108 -4.32 -13.67 17.64
CA LEU A 108 -3.64 -14.96 17.75
C LEU A 108 -2.87 -15.17 19.06
N SER A 109 -2.69 -14.14 19.90
CA SER A 109 -1.94 -14.27 21.16
C SER A 109 -2.77 -14.89 22.28
N SER A 110 -4.10 -14.79 22.21
CA SER A 110 -5.01 -15.32 23.23
C SER A 110 -5.05 -16.86 23.28
N SER A 111 -4.59 -17.56 22.24
CA SER A 111 -4.56 -19.03 22.21
C SER A 111 -3.26 -19.64 22.76
N ARG A 112 -2.22 -18.84 23.00
CA ARG A 112 -0.92 -19.31 23.51
C ARG A 112 -0.81 -19.32 25.05
N SER A 113 -1.77 -18.73 25.76
CA SER A 113 -1.73 -18.64 27.23
C SER A 113 -2.73 -19.59 27.90
N LYS A 114 -2.44 -20.89 27.84
CA LYS A 114 -3.04 -21.87 28.76
C LYS A 114 -2.23 -23.16 28.85
N ASN A 115 -1.00 -23.08 29.35
CA ASN A 115 -0.34 -24.26 29.91
C ASN A 115 0.56 -23.87 31.10
N PRO A 116 0.05 -23.89 32.35
CA PRO A 116 0.84 -23.72 33.54
C PRO A 116 1.23 -25.11 34.06
N ASP A 117 2.20 -25.77 33.42
CA ASP A 117 3.06 -26.77 34.08
C ASP A 117 4.03 -27.39 33.08
N THR A 118 5.28 -26.92 33.07
CA THR A 118 6.47 -27.79 33.02
C THR A 118 7.72 -26.91 33.20
N GLY A 119 8.52 -27.26 34.19
CA GLY A 119 9.61 -26.44 34.71
C GLY A 119 10.76 -26.15 33.74
N ALA A 120 11.47 -25.08 34.10
CA ALA A 120 12.89 -24.83 33.86
C ALA A 120 13.44 -25.13 32.45
N ARG A 121 13.47 -24.10 31.60
CA ARG A 121 14.60 -23.74 30.72
C ARG A 121 14.41 -22.29 30.22
N PRO A 122 15.45 -21.45 30.23
CA PRO A 122 15.36 -20.12 29.63
C PRO A 122 15.20 -20.32 28.12
N ALA A 123 14.09 -19.83 27.57
CA ALA A 123 13.86 -19.80 26.14
C ALA A 123 14.84 -18.80 25.52
N VAL A 124 15.66 -19.29 24.59
CA VAL A 124 16.43 -18.47 23.64
C VAL A 124 15.49 -17.45 23.01
N ASP A 125 15.88 -16.19 23.11
CA ASP A 125 15.28 -15.07 22.41
C ASP A 125 15.41 -15.31 20.90
N SER A 126 14.31 -15.64 20.25
CA SER A 126 14.25 -15.67 18.78
C SER A 126 13.80 -14.34 18.19
N SER A 127 13.80 -13.25 18.97
CA SER A 127 13.75 -11.89 18.45
C SER A 127 15.14 -11.45 18.00
N GLY A 128 15.65 -12.10 16.95
CA GLY A 128 16.87 -11.72 16.24
C GLY A 128 16.69 -10.44 15.44
N PHE A 129 16.49 -9.31 16.12
CA PHE A 129 16.79 -7.98 15.61
C PHE A 129 18.02 -7.48 16.34
N GLY A 130 19.20 -7.78 15.78
CA GLY A 130 20.45 -7.43 16.44
C GLY A 130 21.69 -8.04 15.84
N ARG A 131 21.92 -7.89 14.52
CA ARG A 131 23.29 -7.79 14.03
C ARG A 131 23.30 -6.84 12.85
N SER A 132 23.98 -5.71 13.05
CA SER A 132 24.31 -4.73 12.02
C SER A 132 24.90 -5.46 10.81
N GLU A 133 24.17 -5.52 9.71
CA GLU A 133 24.78 -5.85 8.43
C GLU A 133 25.61 -4.64 8.01
N SER A 134 26.93 -4.81 8.10
CA SER A 134 27.89 -3.97 7.41
C SER A 134 27.57 -4.08 5.92
N THR A 135 27.03 -3.02 5.32
CA THR A 135 26.99 -2.86 3.87
C THR A 135 28.43 -2.71 3.38
N ALA A 136 29.12 -3.83 3.23
CA ALA A 136 30.41 -3.90 2.56
C ALA A 136 30.14 -3.86 1.06
N THR A 137 30.36 -2.69 0.47
CA THR A 137 30.59 -2.55 -0.97
C THR A 137 31.98 -3.08 -1.27
N ASP A 138 32.12 -4.40 -1.40
CA ASP A 138 33.29 -5.04 -2.01
C ASP A 138 33.05 -5.08 -3.52
N GLY A 139 33.46 -4.01 -4.18
CA GLY A 139 33.79 -4.03 -5.59
C GLY A 139 35.30 -4.00 -5.73
N GLY A 140 35.92 -5.14 -6.04
CA GLY A 140 37.37 -5.17 -6.27
C GLY A 140 37.97 -6.53 -6.61
N THR A 141 37.93 -6.88 -7.90
CA THR A 141 38.94 -7.62 -8.67
C THR A 141 39.97 -8.50 -7.92
N ALA A 142 39.95 -9.80 -8.19
CA ALA A 142 41.16 -10.58 -8.47
C ALA A 142 40.77 -11.96 -9.03
N GLY A 143 41.18 -12.24 -10.27
CA GLY A 143 41.16 -13.58 -10.81
C GLY A 143 42.15 -14.48 -10.07
N THR A 144 41.87 -15.78 -10.05
CA THR A 144 42.85 -16.88 -10.10
C THR A 144 42.05 -18.18 -10.04
N GLU A 145 42.00 -18.92 -11.15
CA GLU A 145 41.96 -20.38 -11.07
C GLU A 145 43.06 -20.92 -11.99
N THR A 146 44.25 -20.98 -11.40
CA THR A 146 45.36 -21.83 -11.85
C THR A 146 45.02 -23.25 -11.44
N THR A 147 44.83 -24.15 -12.41
CA THR A 147 44.91 -25.59 -12.18
C THR A 147 46.01 -26.21 -13.02
N ALA A 148 46.91 -26.86 -12.29
CA ALA A 148 47.75 -28.01 -12.62
C ALA A 148 48.83 -27.87 -13.71
N ALA A 149 50.06 -28.07 -13.25
CA ALA A 149 51.28 -28.16 -14.02
C ALA A 149 51.48 -29.53 -14.68
N GLY A 150 52.15 -29.50 -15.85
CA GLY A 150 53.12 -30.49 -16.27
C GLY A 150 52.66 -31.52 -17.28
N ASP A 151 52.97 -31.31 -18.57
CA ASP A 151 53.98 -32.14 -19.24
C ASP A 151 54.49 -31.44 -20.51
N SER A 152 55.75 -31.70 -20.83
CA SER A 152 56.52 -31.19 -21.96
C SER A 152 55.98 -31.64 -23.32
N ASP A 153 56.12 -30.79 -24.35
CA ASP A 153 56.85 -31.18 -25.56
C ASP A 153 57.05 -30.00 -26.52
N ALA A 154 58.10 -30.15 -27.32
CA ALA A 154 58.79 -29.15 -28.11
C ALA A 154 58.16 -28.89 -29.49
N ASP A 155 58.87 -28.06 -30.26
CA ASP A 155 58.67 -27.64 -31.67
C ASP A 155 57.58 -26.58 -31.93
N SER A 156 57.68 -25.69 -32.92
CA SER A 156 58.72 -25.14 -33.80
C SER A 156 57.93 -24.35 -34.84
N SER A 157 58.43 -23.16 -35.24
CA SER A 157 58.02 -22.39 -36.44
C SER A 157 56.57 -21.85 -36.45
N GLY A 158 56.23 -20.69 -36.99
CA GLY A 158 56.90 -19.69 -37.80
C GLY A 158 55.84 -18.76 -38.41
N GLY A 159 56.26 -17.58 -38.90
CA GLY A 159 55.58 -16.75 -39.92
C GLY A 159 54.25 -16.08 -39.53
N GLU A 160 54.16 -14.75 -39.45
CA GLU A 160 53.99 -13.81 -40.58
C GLU A 160 52.63 -13.91 -41.31
N ASP A 161 51.97 -12.73 -41.37
CA ASP A 161 51.25 -12.19 -42.53
C ASP A 161 49.88 -12.78 -42.96
N ARG A 162 48.79 -12.13 -42.51
CA ARG A 162 47.92 -11.22 -43.31
C ARG A 162 46.53 -11.06 -42.70
#